data_AF-A0A502T3X9-F1
#
_entry.id   AF-A0A502T3X9-F1
#
_cell.length_a   1.000
_cell.length_b   1.000
_cell.length_c   1.000
_cell.angle_alpha   90.00
_cell.angle_beta   90.00
_cell.angle_gamma   90.00
#
_symmetry.space_group_name_H-M   'P 1'
#
loop_
_entity.id
_entity.type
_entity.pdbx_description
1 polymer ?
#
loop_
_entity_poly.entity_id
_entity_poly.type
_entity_poly.pdbx_seq_one_letter_code
_entity_poly.pdbx_strand_id
1 'polypeptide(L)'
;MHEDEGSTPDKLQAMLDVIARSEPPSESGQADFGRLKADAAKAAGVLIEFYGDAALERAKLIERRSPQSYFARMVVAEVGRRGKRN
;
A
#
# COMPACT_ATOMS: atom_id res chain seq x y z
N MET A 1 -35.84 -7.66 -42.43
CA MET A 1 -36.79 -6.73 -41.78
C MET A 1 -37.45 -7.52 -40.66
N HIS A 2 -37.15 -7.39 -39.37
CA HIS A 2 -36.82 -6.21 -38.55
C HIS A 2 -35.73 -6.59 -37.53
N GLU A 3 -34.69 -5.77 -37.43
CA GLU A 3 -33.80 -5.71 -36.28
C GLU A 3 -34.55 -4.90 -35.23
N ASP A 4 -35.10 -5.55 -34.20
CA ASP A 4 -35.71 -4.84 -33.09
C ASP A 4 -34.68 -4.77 -31.95
N GLU A 5 -33.71 -3.88 -32.15
CA GLU A 5 -32.79 -3.39 -31.12
C GLU A 5 -33.56 -2.51 -30.13
N GLY A 6 -34.46 -3.14 -29.37
CA GLY A 6 -34.98 -2.57 -28.13
C GLY A 6 -33.87 -2.58 -27.08
N SER A 7 -33.03 -1.54 -27.05
CA SER A 7 -32.06 -1.29 -25.98
C SER A 7 -32.82 -1.03 -24.67
N THR A 8 -33.21 -2.10 -23.99
CA THR A 8 -33.95 -2.05 -22.74
C THR A 8 -33.07 -1.44 -21.64
N PRO A 9 -33.55 -0.42 -20.91
CA PRO A 9 -32.84 0.17 -19.77
C PRO A 9 -32.45 -0.85 -18.68
N ASP A 10 -33.10 -2.01 -18.66
CA ASP A 10 -32.81 -3.11 -17.73
C ASP A 10 -31.39 -3.68 -17.84
N LYS A 11 -30.80 -3.75 -19.03
CA LYS A 11 -29.46 -4.33 -19.19
C LYS A 11 -28.38 -3.39 -18.67
N LEU A 12 -28.57 -2.09 -18.86
CA LEU A 12 -27.71 -1.06 -18.27
C LEU A 12 -27.88 -1.03 -16.75
N GLN A 13 -29.11 -1.10 -16.24
CA GLN A 13 -29.35 -1.14 -14.79
C GLN A 13 -28.75 -2.38 -14.15
N ALA A 14 -28.87 -3.55 -14.78
CA ALA A 14 -28.23 -4.78 -14.30
C ALA A 14 -26.70 -4.68 -14.28
N MET A 15 -26.09 -4.06 -15.29
CA MET A 15 -24.65 -3.80 -15.29
C MET A 15 -24.23 -2.86 -14.16
N LEU A 16 -24.99 -1.78 -13.93
CA LEU A 16 -24.73 -0.83 -12.85
C LEU A 16 -24.88 -1.49 -11.47
N ASP A 17 -25.88 -2.34 -11.27
CA ASP A 17 -26.07 -3.09 -10.03
C ASP A 17 -24.95 -4.10 -9.77
N VAL A 18 -24.43 -4.74 -10.83
CA VAL A 18 -23.27 -5.64 -10.71
C VAL A 18 -22.02 -4.85 -10.32
N ILE A 19 -21.79 -3.66 -10.90
CA ILE A 19 -20.66 -2.80 -10.54
C ILE A 19 -20.80 -2.29 -9.09
N ALA A 20 -22.00 -1.85 -8.69
CA ALA A 20 -22.28 -1.39 -7.33
C ALA A 20 -22.10 -2.51 -6.28
N ARG A 21 -22.38 -3.76 -6.64
CA ARG A 21 -22.15 -4.94 -5.78
C ARG A 21 -20.72 -5.49 -5.86
N SER A 22 -19.92 -5.00 -6.80
CA SER A 22 -18.49 -5.35 -6.96
C SER A 22 -17.58 -4.41 -6.18
N GLU A 23 -18.10 -3.73 -5.15
CA GLU A 23 -17.30 -3.02 -4.17
C GLU A 23 -16.24 -3.99 -3.64
N PRO A 24 -14.93 -3.71 -3.82
CA PRO A 24 -13.90 -4.64 -3.39
C PRO A 24 -14.04 -4.83 -1.89
N PRO A 25 -14.03 -6.07 -1.36
CA PRO A 25 -14.20 -6.30 0.05
C PRO A 25 -13.10 -5.53 0.81
N SER A 26 -13.52 -4.63 1.69
CA SER A 26 -12.67 -3.79 2.52
C SER A 26 -11.81 -4.58 3.53
N GLU A 27 -11.74 -5.91 3.42
CA GLU A 27 -10.85 -6.80 4.19
C GLU A 27 -9.38 -6.75 3.70
N SER A 28 -9.15 -6.37 2.44
CA SER A 28 -7.80 -6.28 1.85
C SER A 28 -6.91 -5.25 2.56
N GLY A 29 -7.47 -4.11 2.95
CA GLY A 29 -6.70 -2.97 3.46
C GLY A 29 -5.95 -3.23 4.77
N GLN A 30 -6.49 -4.08 5.66
CA GLN A 30 -5.81 -4.45 6.90
C GLN A 30 -4.71 -5.49 6.66
N ALA A 31 -4.96 -6.48 5.80
CA ALA A 31 -3.96 -7.48 5.42
C ALA A 31 -2.79 -6.84 4.66
N ASP A 32 -3.09 -5.90 3.76
CA ASP A 32 -2.12 -5.12 2.99
C ASP A 32 -1.26 -4.25 3.91
N PHE A 33 -1.87 -3.62 4.92
CA PHE A 33 -1.14 -2.83 5.90
C PHE A 33 -0.23 -3.69 6.80
N GLY A 34 -0.69 -4.88 7.18
CA GLY A 34 0.12 -5.85 7.93
C GLY A 34 1.36 -6.29 7.14
N ARG A 35 1.19 -6.61 5.85
CA ARG A 35 2.30 -6.94 4.94
C ARG A 35 3.25 -5.75 4.77
N LEU A 36 2.72 -4.56 4.54
CA LEU A 36 3.52 -3.35 4.37
C LEU A 36 4.40 -3.05 5.60
N LYS A 37 3.86 -3.28 6.81
CA LYS A 37 4.61 -3.14 8.06
C LYS A 37 5.73 -4.19 8.18
N ALA A 38 5.46 -5.44 7.81
CA ALA A 38 6.46 -6.51 7.80
C ALA A 38 7.59 -6.23 6.79
N ASP A 39 7.25 -5.69 5.62
CA ASP A 39 8.23 -5.33 4.61
C ASP A 39 9.07 -4.12 5.04
N ALA A 40 8.48 -3.14 5.72
CA ALA A 40 9.24 -2.03 6.30
C ALA A 40 10.22 -2.50 7.38
N ALA A 41 9.83 -3.51 8.16
CA ALA A 41 10.69 -4.19 9.14
C ALA A 41 11.86 -4.95 8.50
N LYS A 42 11.64 -5.60 7.35
CA LYS A 42 12.73 -6.22 6.59
C LYS A 42 13.66 -5.16 6.00
N ALA A 43 13.11 -4.13 5.36
CA ALA A 43 13.89 -3.04 4.77
C ALA A 43 14.74 -2.30 5.82
N ALA A 44 14.19 -2.07 7.02
CA ALA A 44 14.94 -1.50 8.14
C ALA A 44 16.12 -2.40 8.57
N GLY A 45 15.92 -3.73 8.59
CA GLY A 45 17.00 -4.69 8.84
C GLY A 45 18.12 -4.57 7.83
N VAL A 46 17.78 -4.59 6.54
CA VAL A 46 18.76 -4.42 5.45
C VAL A 46 19.51 -3.09 5.56
N LEU A 47 18.82 -1.98 5.85
CA LEU A 47 19.48 -0.69 6.04
C LEU A 47 20.48 -0.69 7.20
N ILE A 48 20.14 -1.34 8.32
CA ILE A 48 21.03 -1.47 9.49
C ILE A 48 22.23 -2.36 9.16
N GLU A 49 22.02 -3.48 8.46
CA GLU A 49 23.09 -4.38 8.05
C GLU A 49 24.09 -3.69 7.11
N PHE A 50 23.61 -2.89 6.15
CA PHE A 50 24.47 -2.24 5.17
C PHE A 50 25.13 -0.94 5.67
N TYR A 51 24.43 -0.17 6.50
CA TYR A 51 24.88 1.18 6.89
C TYR A 51 25.21 1.32 8.37
N GLY A 52 24.96 0.31 9.20
CA GLY A 52 25.23 0.34 10.65
C GLY A 52 24.62 1.57 11.31
N ASP A 53 25.44 2.33 12.03
CA ASP A 53 25.04 3.56 12.75
C ASP A 53 24.48 4.63 11.82
N ALA A 54 24.88 4.64 10.55
CA ALA A 54 24.39 5.60 9.54
C ALA A 54 23.01 5.22 8.96
N ALA A 55 22.45 4.06 9.32
CA ALA A 55 21.19 3.58 8.74
C ALA A 55 20.03 4.55 8.92
N LEU A 56 19.94 5.21 10.08
CA LEU A 56 18.87 6.18 10.35
C LEU A 56 18.98 7.42 9.45
N GLU A 57 20.19 7.94 9.25
CA GLU A 57 20.40 9.08 8.34
C GLU A 57 20.06 8.72 6.90
N ARG A 58 20.45 7.51 6.48
CA ARG A 58 20.11 6.99 5.14
C ARG A 58 18.61 6.82 4.95
N ALA A 59 17.90 6.28 5.94
CA ALA A 59 16.44 6.15 5.89
C ALA A 59 15.76 7.53 5.76
N LYS A 60 16.21 8.54 6.53
CA LYS A 60 15.68 9.91 6.45
C LYS A 60 15.94 10.57 5.09
N LEU A 61 17.08 10.27 4.46
CA LEU A 61 17.37 10.76 3.11
C LEU A 61 16.38 10.19 2.08
N ILE A 62 16.05 8.90 2.20
CA ILE A 62 15.05 8.24 1.35
C ILE A 62 13.66 8.85 1.56
N GLU A 63 13.24 9.03 2.82
CA GLU A 63 11.97 9.69 3.16
C GLU A 63 11.88 11.11 2.56
N ARG A 64 12.94 11.91 2.68
CA ARG A 64 12.98 13.28 2.12
C ARG A 64 12.86 13.30 0.59
N ARG A 65 13.42 12.30 -0.10
CA ARG A 65 13.30 12.15 -1.56
C ARG A 65 11.92 11.64 -1.99
N SER A 66 11.13 11.13 -1.07
CA SER A 66 9.80 10.57 -1.33
C SER A 66 8.82 10.93 -0.21
N PRO A 67 8.50 12.22 0.00
CA PRO A 67 7.75 12.69 1.16
C PRO A 67 6.31 12.15 1.23
N GLN A 68 5.76 11.72 0.09
CA GLN A 68 4.42 11.11 0.01
C GLN A 68 4.43 9.61 0.33
N SER A 69 5.60 8.96 0.37
CA SER A 69 5.70 7.52 0.61
C SER A 69 5.44 7.19 2.07
N TYR A 70 4.29 6.59 2.34
CA TYR A 70 3.97 6.05 3.66
C TYR A 70 4.96 4.95 4.08
N PHE A 71 5.37 4.12 3.13
CA PHE A 71 6.38 3.08 3.35
C PHE A 71 7.72 3.66 3.83
N ALA A 72 8.21 4.73 3.19
CA ALA A 72 9.47 5.36 3.59
C ALA A 72 9.42 5.89 5.03
N ARG A 73 8.29 6.48 5.44
CA ARG A 73 8.06 6.92 6.83
C ARG A 73 8.09 5.76 7.81
N MET A 74 7.48 4.62 7.46
CA MET A 74 7.52 3.42 8.30
C MET A 74 8.92 2.85 8.45
N VAL A 75 9.71 2.81 7.38
CA VAL A 75 11.11 2.34 7.42
C VAL A 75 11.94 3.21 8.36
N VAL A 76 11.81 4.55 8.30
CA VAL A 76 12.49 5.46 9.23
C VAL A 76 12.12 5.19 10.68
N ALA A 77 10.82 5.03 10.97
CA ALA A 77 10.34 4.72 12.31
C ALA A 77 10.90 3.38 12.82
N GLU A 78 10.99 2.39 11.95
CA GLU A 78 11.46 1.05 12.30
C GLU A 78 12.98 0.98 12.52
N VAL A 79 13.77 1.68 11.70
CA VAL A 79 15.21 1.84 11.93
C VAL A 79 15.46 2.56 13.27
N GLY A 80 14.72 3.65 13.53
CA GLY A 80 14.83 4.41 14.78
C GLY A 80 14.41 3.61 16.03
N ARG A 81 13.44 2.69 15.90
CA ARG A 81 13.07 1.77 16.99
C ARG A 81 14.15 0.75 17.30
N ARG A 82 14.84 0.25 16.28
CA ARG A 82 15.87 -0.80 16.43
C ARG A 82 17.20 -0.24 16.90
N GLY A 83 17.60 0.93 16.41
CA GLY A 83 18.83 1.61 16.88
C GLY A 83 18.79 2.06 18.34
N LYS A 84 17.62 2.05 19.01
CA LYS A 84 17.49 2.27 20.46
C LYS A 84 17.60 1.00 21.31
N ARG A 85 17.57 -0.18 20.68
CA ARG A 85 17.55 -1.49 21.36
C ARG A 85 18.90 -2.22 21.32
N ASN A 86 19.86 -1.72 20.55
CA ASN A 86 21.28 -2.06 20.63
C ASN A 86 22.01 -0.97 21.42
#